data_AF-A0A840IZM0-F1
#
_entry.id   AF-A0A840IZM0-F1
#
_cell.length_a   1.000
_cell.length_b   1.000
_cell.length_c   1.000
_cell.angle_alpha   90.00
_cell.angle_beta   90.00
_cell.angle_gamma   90.00
#
_symmetry.space_group_name_H-M   'P 1'
#
loop_
_entity.id
_entity.type
_entity.pdbx_description
1 polymer ?
#
loop_
_entity_poly.entity_id
_entity_poly.type
_entity_poly.pdbx_seq_one_letter_code
_entity_poly.pdbx_strand_id
1 'polypeptide(L)'
;MPFADDLVGPGVVAALVAAVHRAAPHAPLRALLDTTAALPPLALRERGRLVRDALLADLPGSYPSFAATMRAARELSPSFTGWLVWPVTSAVAAKAVQDGSAGAFDDALALLAEFTSLLTSEFALRGLLRHDLDRGLAVVGTWAGHDSQDVRRLAAEGTRPLLPWAERVPRLLAEPYRTRPILDALHDDGSEYVRRSVAAHLSDVARRDPDLAVATAAAWLDRPTAEVARIAAHGLRGLVRQGHPGAVALLSDS
;
A
#
# COMPACT_ATOMS: atom_id res chain seq x y z
N MET A 1 -1.18 -23.58 6.02
CA MET A 1 -1.25 -22.11 5.86
C MET A 1 -2.18 -21.59 6.93
N PRO A 2 -1.81 -20.54 7.70
CA PRO A 2 -2.76 -19.90 8.62
C PRO A 2 -4.03 -19.53 7.85
N PHE A 3 -5.20 -19.64 8.49
CA PHE A 3 -6.43 -19.14 7.88
C PHE A 3 -6.30 -17.61 7.72
N ALA A 4 -7.02 -17.02 6.75
CA ALA A 4 -6.98 -15.56 6.54
C ALA A 4 -7.28 -14.77 7.83
N ASP A 5 -8.01 -15.38 8.75
CA ASP A 5 -8.37 -14.81 10.05
C ASP A 5 -7.17 -14.77 11.02
N ASP A 6 -6.18 -15.65 10.89
CA ASP A 6 -5.00 -15.68 11.79
C ASP A 6 -3.93 -14.65 11.43
N LEU A 7 -4.08 -13.97 10.28
CA LEU A 7 -3.10 -13.01 9.80
C LEU A 7 -2.94 -11.85 10.79
N VAL A 8 -4.03 -11.29 11.34
CA VAL A 8 -4.00 -10.34 12.46
C VAL A 8 -4.62 -10.99 13.69
N GLY A 9 -3.92 -11.97 14.26
CA GLY A 9 -4.36 -12.74 15.44
C GLY A 9 -3.76 -12.27 16.77
N PRO A 10 -4.09 -12.97 17.89
CA PRO A 10 -3.55 -12.64 19.22
C PRO A 10 -2.02 -12.65 19.29
N GLY A 11 -1.34 -13.52 18.55
CA GLY A 11 0.13 -13.54 18.48
C GLY A 11 0.72 -12.26 17.87
N VAL A 12 0.03 -11.67 16.89
CA VAL A 12 0.40 -10.38 16.29
C VAL A 12 0.25 -9.25 17.30
N VAL A 13 -0.84 -9.25 18.08
CA VAL A 13 -1.04 -8.29 19.16
C VAL A 13 0.05 -8.42 20.22
N ALA A 14 0.38 -9.64 20.65
CA ALA A 14 1.44 -9.86 21.63
C ALA A 14 2.81 -9.37 21.13
N ALA A 15 3.14 -9.64 19.85
CA ALA A 15 4.36 -9.14 19.23
C ALA A 15 4.39 -7.60 19.16
N LEU A 16 3.26 -6.98 18.82
CA LEU A 16 3.13 -5.52 18.78
C LEU A 16 3.29 -4.91 20.18
N VAL A 17 2.59 -5.45 21.19
CA VAL A 17 2.71 -4.99 22.59
C VAL A 17 4.16 -5.08 23.07
N ALA A 18 4.82 -6.22 22.82
CA ALA A 18 6.23 -6.40 23.20
C ALA A 18 7.15 -5.38 22.52
N ALA A 19 6.93 -5.09 21.24
CA ALA A 19 7.75 -4.13 20.51
C ALA A 19 7.53 -2.69 20.97
N VAL A 20 6.26 -2.29 21.17
CA VAL A 20 5.92 -0.95 21.67
C VAL A 20 6.39 -0.75 23.10
N HIS A 21 6.29 -1.77 23.96
CA HIS A 21 6.77 -1.69 25.35
C HIS A 21 8.29 -1.43 25.42
N ARG A 22 9.09 -1.98 24.50
CA ARG A 22 10.54 -1.68 24.44
C ARG A 22 10.81 -0.21 24.09
N ALA A 23 9.98 0.39 23.24
CA ALA A 23 10.13 1.77 22.80
C ALA A 23 9.47 2.80 23.75
N ALA A 24 8.42 2.39 24.46
CA ALA A 24 7.63 3.22 25.36
C ALA A 24 7.28 2.42 26.63
N PRO A 25 8.25 2.16 27.53
CA PRO A 25 8.08 1.26 28.68
C PRO A 25 7.04 1.73 29.69
N HIS A 26 6.70 3.02 29.69
CA HIS A 26 5.70 3.61 30.56
C HIS A 26 4.27 3.56 29.99
N ALA A 27 4.10 3.18 28.71
CA ALA A 27 2.78 3.04 28.12
C ALA A 27 2.08 1.77 28.67
N PRO A 28 0.82 1.87 29.16
CA PRO A 28 0.13 0.73 29.76
C PRO A 28 -0.34 -0.31 28.73
N LEU A 29 -0.49 0.07 27.46
CA LEU A 29 -0.86 -0.80 26.32
C LEU A 29 -2.12 -1.65 26.57
N ARG A 30 -3.06 -1.13 27.37
CA ARG A 30 -4.22 -1.90 27.84
C ARG A 30 -5.25 -2.07 26.74
N ALA A 31 -5.49 -1.03 25.94
CA ALA A 31 -6.42 -1.15 24.82
C ALA A 31 -5.95 -2.21 23.83
N LEU A 32 -4.64 -2.28 23.54
CA LEU A 32 -4.06 -3.32 22.69
C LEU A 32 -4.26 -4.72 23.26
N LEU A 33 -3.95 -4.93 24.54
CA LEU A 33 -4.14 -6.22 25.19
C LEU A 33 -5.62 -6.67 25.15
N ASP A 34 -6.55 -5.75 25.39
CA ASP A 34 -7.99 -6.02 25.38
C ASP A 34 -8.51 -6.44 23.99
N THR A 35 -7.82 -6.07 22.90
CA THR A 35 -8.22 -6.51 21.55
C THR A 35 -8.17 -8.03 21.36
N THR A 36 -7.30 -8.73 22.09
CA THR A 36 -7.05 -10.18 21.89
C THR A 36 -8.32 -11.03 21.99
N ALA A 37 -9.21 -10.70 22.93
CA ALA A 37 -10.48 -11.41 23.12
C ALA A 37 -11.54 -11.03 22.07
N ALA A 38 -11.42 -9.86 21.46
CA ALA A 38 -12.38 -9.32 20.49
C ALA A 38 -12.05 -9.68 19.03
N LEU A 39 -10.84 -10.18 18.74
CA LEU A 39 -10.42 -10.55 17.38
C LEU A 39 -11.17 -11.74 16.74
N PRO A 40 -11.49 -12.85 17.43
CA PRO A 40 -11.97 -14.09 16.79
C PRO A 40 -13.18 -13.93 15.84
N PRO A 41 -14.24 -13.17 16.14
CA PRO A 41 -15.39 -13.05 15.24
C PRO A 41 -15.18 -12.07 14.07
N LEU A 42 -14.09 -11.29 14.06
CA LEU A 42 -13.90 -10.20 13.12
C LEU A 42 -13.24 -10.65 11.83
N ALA A 43 -13.63 -10.05 10.69
CA ALA A 43 -12.93 -10.23 9.44
C ALA A 43 -11.57 -9.51 9.48
N LEU A 44 -10.62 -9.93 8.63
CA LEU A 44 -9.24 -9.41 8.60
C LEU A 44 -9.13 -7.87 8.62
N ARG A 45 -9.96 -7.17 7.85
CA ARG A 45 -9.96 -5.69 7.80
C ARG A 45 -10.41 -5.06 9.12
N GLU A 46 -11.37 -5.67 9.79
CA GLU A 46 -11.90 -5.21 11.07
C GLU A 46 -10.89 -5.46 12.18
N ARG A 47 -10.18 -6.59 12.14
CA ARG A 47 -9.05 -6.88 13.03
C ARG A 47 -7.96 -5.82 12.93
N GLY A 48 -7.52 -5.48 11.71
CA GLY A 48 -6.52 -4.43 11.49
C GLY A 48 -6.96 -3.06 12.02
N ARG A 49 -8.24 -2.70 11.83
CA ARG A 49 -8.81 -1.45 12.37
C ARG A 49 -8.89 -1.45 13.90
N LEU A 50 -9.34 -2.54 14.51
CA LEU A 50 -9.43 -2.67 15.96
C LEU A 50 -8.05 -2.50 16.62
N VAL A 51 -7.02 -3.18 16.10
CA VAL A 51 -5.65 -3.09 16.64
C VAL A 51 -5.06 -1.70 16.41
N ARG A 52 -5.32 -1.08 15.24
CA ARG A 52 -4.93 0.30 14.95
C ARG A 52 -5.54 1.28 15.97
N ASP A 53 -6.85 1.18 16.21
CA ASP A 53 -7.57 2.12 17.09
C ASP A 53 -7.12 1.97 18.55
N ALA A 54 -6.88 0.73 18.98
CA ALA A 54 -6.29 0.44 20.28
C ALA A 54 -4.87 1.02 20.43
N LEU A 55 -4.01 0.87 19.41
CA LEU A 55 -2.66 1.46 19.41
C LEU A 55 -2.71 2.99 19.54
N LEU A 56 -3.64 3.65 18.85
CA LEU A 56 -3.82 5.10 18.94
C LEU A 56 -4.34 5.54 20.31
N ALA A 57 -5.24 4.75 20.92
CA ALA A 57 -5.76 5.01 22.26
C ALA A 57 -4.67 4.87 23.34
N ASP A 58 -3.81 3.87 23.23
CA ASP A 58 -2.71 3.64 24.17
C ASP A 58 -1.55 4.65 24.00
N LEU A 59 -1.44 5.30 22.84
CA LEU A 59 -0.41 6.31 22.53
C LEU A 59 -1.04 7.65 22.06
N PRO A 60 -1.71 8.39 22.97
CA PRO A 60 -2.52 9.56 22.62
C PRO A 60 -1.70 10.83 22.34
N GLY A 61 -0.37 10.80 22.44
CA GLY A 61 0.51 11.96 22.24
C GLY A 61 0.47 12.58 20.84
N SER A 62 1.37 13.53 20.58
CA SER A 62 1.50 14.17 19.25
C SER A 62 1.88 13.17 18.14
N TYR A 63 1.67 13.54 16.87
CA TYR A 63 2.17 12.76 15.74
C TYR A 63 3.69 12.51 15.82
N PRO A 64 4.56 13.53 16.02
CA PRO A 64 6.00 13.32 16.10
C PRO A 64 6.41 12.31 17.18
N SER A 65 5.81 12.39 18.38
CA SER A 65 6.10 11.43 19.44
C SER A 65 5.69 10.00 19.07
N PHE A 66 4.55 9.83 18.40
CA PHE A 66 4.06 8.51 17.99
C PHE A 66 4.93 7.91 16.88
N ALA A 67 5.27 8.70 15.86
CA ALA A 67 6.15 8.28 14.77
C ALA A 67 7.53 7.87 15.32
N ALA A 68 8.09 8.65 16.26
CA ALA A 68 9.33 8.30 16.94
C ALA A 68 9.23 6.98 17.73
N THR A 69 8.12 6.75 18.46
CA THR A 69 7.88 5.46 19.13
C THR A 69 7.81 4.30 18.15
N MET A 70 7.18 4.46 16.98
CA MET A 70 7.08 3.38 15.99
C MET A 70 8.45 3.03 15.38
N ARG A 71 9.28 4.04 15.06
CA ARG A 71 10.65 3.82 14.59
C ARG A 71 11.52 3.14 15.65
N ALA A 72 11.47 3.62 16.90
CA ALA A 72 12.17 2.98 18.00
C ALA A 72 11.70 1.54 18.24
N ALA A 73 10.39 1.26 18.13
CA ALA A 73 9.84 -0.09 18.28
C ALA A 73 10.39 -1.04 17.21
N ARG A 74 10.52 -0.53 15.97
CA ARG A 74 11.14 -1.26 14.85
C ARG A 74 12.62 -1.53 15.11
N GLU A 75 13.39 -0.53 15.52
CA GLU A 75 14.84 -0.66 15.78
C GLU A 75 15.14 -1.62 16.93
N LEU A 76 14.37 -1.54 18.01
CA LEU A 76 14.60 -2.32 19.24
C LEU A 76 14.05 -3.75 19.18
N SER A 77 13.28 -4.09 18.15
CA SER A 77 12.52 -5.36 18.09
C SER A 77 12.65 -6.03 16.72
N PRO A 78 13.48 -7.08 16.60
CA PRO A 78 13.56 -7.88 15.38
C PRO A 78 12.22 -8.51 14.96
N SER A 79 11.33 -8.75 15.93
CA SER A 79 9.98 -9.26 15.71
C SER A 79 9.01 -8.23 15.11
N PHE A 80 9.41 -6.96 14.96
CA PHE A 80 8.62 -5.92 14.30
C PHE A 80 8.62 -6.15 12.79
N THR A 81 7.80 -7.12 12.34
CA THR A 81 7.67 -7.53 10.95
C THR A 81 6.37 -8.31 10.74
N GLY A 82 6.00 -8.58 9.49
CA GLY A 82 4.78 -9.30 9.16
C GLY A 82 3.52 -8.51 9.50
N TRP A 83 2.45 -9.21 9.86
CA TRP A 83 1.10 -8.65 9.94
C TRP A 83 0.87 -7.58 11.01
N LEU A 84 1.78 -7.37 11.97
CA LEU A 84 1.70 -6.21 12.87
C LEU A 84 1.97 -4.88 12.14
N VAL A 85 2.67 -4.92 11.00
CA VAL A 85 3.05 -3.73 10.24
C VAL A 85 1.80 -3.04 9.68
N TRP A 86 0.75 -3.79 9.32
CA TRP A 86 -0.49 -3.22 8.81
C TRP A 86 -1.21 -2.31 9.82
N PRO A 87 -1.59 -2.75 11.03
CA PRO A 87 -2.22 -1.87 12.01
C PRO A 87 -1.30 -0.70 12.41
N VAL A 88 0.02 -0.90 12.49
CA VAL A 88 0.97 0.17 12.81
C VAL A 88 0.99 1.26 11.73
N THR A 89 1.22 0.89 10.48
CA THR A 89 1.25 1.84 9.36
C THR A 89 -0.11 2.54 9.19
N SER A 90 -1.21 1.82 9.42
CA SER A 90 -2.55 2.40 9.41
C SER A 90 -2.75 3.42 10.53
N ALA A 91 -2.13 3.21 11.70
CA ALA A 91 -2.19 4.14 12.83
C ALA A 91 -1.36 5.39 12.54
N VAL A 92 -0.16 5.23 11.95
CA VAL A 92 0.66 6.36 11.48
C VAL A 92 -0.13 7.23 10.51
N ALA A 93 -0.74 6.62 9.47
CA ALA A 93 -1.53 7.35 8.49
C ALA A 93 -2.72 8.07 9.13
N ALA A 94 -3.47 7.40 10.00
CA ALA A 94 -4.61 8.00 10.70
C ALA A 94 -4.19 9.17 11.60
N LYS A 95 -3.08 9.04 12.31
CA LYS A 95 -2.57 10.08 13.23
C LYS A 95 -2.04 11.29 12.49
N ALA A 96 -1.39 11.10 11.33
CA ALA A 96 -0.95 12.20 10.47
C ALA A 96 -2.14 12.98 9.89
N VAL A 97 -3.18 12.28 9.45
CA VAL A 97 -4.43 12.89 8.97
C VAL A 97 -5.13 13.67 10.10
N GLN A 98 -5.12 13.13 11.32
CA GLN A 98 -5.69 13.81 12.49
C GLN A 98 -4.89 15.06 12.89
N ASP A 99 -3.56 15.00 12.82
CA ASP A 99 -2.67 16.14 13.08
C ASP A 99 -2.90 17.27 12.06
N GLY A 100 -3.11 16.92 10.79
CA GLY A 100 -3.51 17.85 9.73
C GLY A 100 -2.38 18.76 9.23
N SER A 101 -1.16 18.63 9.74
CA SER A 101 -0.01 19.38 9.24
C SER A 101 0.63 18.71 8.02
N ALA A 102 1.17 19.54 7.13
CA ALA A 102 1.97 19.11 5.99
C ALA A 102 3.20 18.28 6.42
N GLY A 103 3.83 18.64 7.54
CA GLY A 103 5.00 17.93 8.07
C GLY A 103 4.65 16.52 8.56
N ALA A 104 3.52 16.35 9.26
CA ALA A 104 3.07 15.03 9.68
C ALA A 104 2.69 14.15 8.48
N PHE A 105 2.07 14.73 7.46
CA PHE A 105 1.72 14.02 6.23
C PHE A 105 2.95 13.49 5.49
N ASP A 106 3.97 14.34 5.29
CA ASP A 106 5.20 13.95 4.60
C ASP A 106 6.00 12.91 5.38
N ASP A 107 6.14 13.09 6.70
CA ASP A 107 6.81 12.10 7.55
C ASP A 107 6.07 10.77 7.57
N ALA A 108 4.73 10.78 7.53
CA ALA A 108 3.94 9.55 7.45
C ALA A 108 4.21 8.80 6.16
N LEU A 109 4.26 9.50 5.01
CA LEU A 109 4.64 8.89 3.74
C LEU A 109 6.05 8.29 3.79
N ALA A 110 7.02 9.01 4.37
CA ALA A 110 8.38 8.50 4.54
C ALA A 110 8.42 7.24 5.41
N LEU A 111 7.70 7.23 6.53
CA LEU A 111 7.58 6.07 7.42
C LEU A 111 6.89 4.88 6.72
N LEU A 112 5.86 5.14 5.91
CA LEU A 112 5.23 4.09 5.10
C LEU A 112 6.22 3.46 4.11
N ALA A 113 7.07 4.26 3.45
CA ALA A 113 8.12 3.74 2.58
C ALA A 113 9.18 2.95 3.36
N GLU A 114 9.58 3.42 4.54
CA GLU A 114 10.53 2.74 5.42
C GLU A 114 10.03 1.36 5.86
N PHE A 115 8.74 1.26 6.22
CA PHE A 115 8.17 0.06 6.82
C PHE A 115 7.62 -0.95 5.79
N THR A 116 7.51 -0.57 4.52
CA THR A 116 6.83 -1.43 3.53
C THR A 116 7.57 -2.74 3.27
N SER A 117 8.88 -2.80 3.47
CA SER A 117 9.69 -4.03 3.33
C SER A 117 9.44 -5.06 4.43
N LEU A 118 8.78 -4.65 5.53
CA LEU A 118 8.45 -5.52 6.66
C LEU A 118 7.17 -6.34 6.42
N LEU A 119 6.32 -5.87 5.50
CA LEU A 119 5.16 -6.59 4.97
C LEU A 119 4.64 -5.86 3.73
N THR A 120 3.92 -4.75 3.96
CA THR A 120 3.45 -3.79 2.96
C THR A 120 2.80 -2.60 3.69
N SER A 121 2.92 -1.40 3.12
CA SER A 121 2.21 -0.19 3.56
C SER A 121 1.04 0.18 2.63
N GLU A 122 0.68 -0.66 1.66
CA GLU A 122 -0.29 -0.35 0.60
C GLU A 122 -1.68 0.00 1.12
N PHE A 123 -2.10 -0.58 2.25
CA PHE A 123 -3.39 -0.31 2.87
C PHE A 123 -3.40 1.05 3.57
N ALA A 124 -2.32 1.37 4.29
CA ALA A 124 -2.17 2.61 5.03
C ALA A 124 -2.01 3.83 4.11
N LEU A 125 -1.29 3.66 3.00
CA LEU A 125 -1.10 4.70 1.99
C LEU A 125 -2.44 5.26 1.48
N ARG A 126 -3.48 4.42 1.42
CA ARG A 126 -4.80 4.82 0.92
C ARG A 126 -5.46 5.88 1.79
N GLY A 127 -5.23 5.85 3.10
CA GLY A 127 -5.73 6.88 4.02
C GLY A 127 -5.13 8.24 3.70
N LEU A 128 -3.82 8.29 3.43
CA LEU A 128 -3.12 9.51 3.05
C LEU A 128 -3.55 10.01 1.66
N LEU A 129 -3.64 9.12 0.67
CA LEU A 129 -4.10 9.48 -0.69
C LEU A 129 -5.57 9.94 -0.73
N ARG A 130 -6.41 9.47 0.20
CA ARG A 130 -7.79 9.95 0.34
C ARG A 130 -7.84 11.36 0.95
N HIS A 131 -6.90 11.68 1.83
CA HIS A 131 -6.81 12.98 2.48
C HIS A 131 -6.25 14.04 1.54
N ASP A 132 -5.10 13.78 0.92
CA ASP A 132 -4.46 14.68 -0.03
C ASP A 132 -3.81 13.87 -1.17
N LEU A 133 -4.55 13.69 -2.26
CA LEU A 133 -4.10 12.92 -3.41
C LEU A 133 -2.94 13.60 -4.13
N ASP A 134 -3.00 14.91 -4.31
CA ASP A 134 -2.03 15.63 -5.15
C ASP A 134 -0.66 15.65 -4.47
N ARG A 135 -0.62 15.93 -3.16
CA ARG A 135 0.62 15.82 -2.37
C ARG A 135 1.11 14.39 -2.28
N GLY A 136 0.20 13.44 -2.03
CA GLY A 136 0.54 12.03 -1.93
C GLY A 136 1.15 11.49 -3.23
N LEU A 137 0.57 11.77 -4.39
CA LEU A 137 1.12 11.33 -5.68
C LEU A 137 2.43 12.03 -6.03
N ALA A 138 2.63 13.29 -5.63
CA ALA A 138 3.91 13.96 -5.81
C ALA A 138 5.05 13.21 -5.11
N VAL A 139 4.85 12.77 -3.86
CA VAL A 139 5.84 11.99 -3.12
C VAL A 139 5.95 10.56 -3.66
N VAL A 140 4.82 9.87 -3.84
CA VAL A 140 4.80 8.48 -4.33
C VAL A 140 5.40 8.36 -5.74
N GLY A 141 5.28 9.40 -6.57
CA GLY A 141 5.96 9.46 -7.88
C GLY A 141 7.48 9.32 -7.77
N THR A 142 8.08 9.89 -6.72
CA THR A 142 9.53 9.78 -6.49
C THR A 142 9.98 8.37 -6.12
N TRP A 143 9.08 7.56 -5.55
CA TRP A 143 9.37 6.19 -5.15
C TRP A 143 9.69 5.28 -6.34
N ALA A 144 9.29 5.65 -7.55
CA ALA A 144 9.62 4.87 -8.75
C ALA A 144 11.14 4.76 -9.00
N GLY A 145 11.93 5.73 -8.52
CA GLY A 145 13.39 5.72 -8.60
C GLY A 145 14.10 5.17 -7.37
N HIS A 146 13.37 4.59 -6.41
CA HIS A 146 13.96 4.16 -5.13
C HIS A 146 14.74 2.84 -5.26
N ASP A 147 15.85 2.68 -4.52
CA ASP A 147 16.72 1.49 -4.59
C ASP A 147 15.99 0.20 -4.17
N SER A 148 15.16 0.27 -3.12
CA SER A 148 14.33 -0.85 -2.67
C SER A 148 13.18 -1.15 -3.62
N GLN A 149 13.12 -2.40 -4.11
CA GLN A 149 11.99 -2.91 -4.89
C GLN A 149 10.65 -2.87 -4.13
N ASP A 150 10.66 -2.94 -2.79
CA ASP A 150 9.43 -2.91 -2.00
C ASP A 150 8.78 -1.52 -2.03
N VAL A 151 9.59 -0.47 -2.07
CA VAL A 151 9.15 0.93 -2.18
C VAL A 151 8.66 1.22 -3.60
N ARG A 152 9.38 0.75 -4.62
CA ARG A 152 8.93 0.84 -6.03
C ARG A 152 7.61 0.09 -6.24
N ARG A 153 7.49 -1.11 -5.66
CA ARG A 153 6.25 -1.87 -5.69
C ARG A 153 5.13 -1.12 -4.98
N LEU A 154 5.38 -0.56 -3.79
CA LEU A 154 4.38 0.21 -3.05
C LEU A 154 3.83 1.36 -3.90
N ALA A 155 4.67 2.02 -4.70
CA ALA A 155 4.22 3.07 -5.62
C ALA A 155 3.21 2.53 -6.65
N ALA A 156 3.53 1.41 -7.31
CA ALA A 156 2.63 0.78 -8.27
C ALA A 156 1.37 0.18 -7.61
N GLU A 157 1.52 -0.59 -6.54
CA GLU A 157 0.44 -1.35 -5.91
C GLU A 157 -0.48 -0.45 -5.07
N GLY A 158 0.10 0.40 -4.23
CA GLY A 158 -0.63 1.24 -3.28
C GLY A 158 -1.49 2.31 -3.95
N THR A 159 -1.17 2.69 -5.19
CA THR A 159 -1.92 3.65 -6.00
C THR A 159 -2.93 3.01 -6.95
N ARG A 160 -3.12 1.69 -6.91
CA ARG A 160 -4.10 1.00 -7.77
C ARG A 160 -5.53 1.54 -7.60
N PRO A 161 -6.31 1.72 -8.68
CA PRO A 161 -7.72 2.13 -8.58
C PRO A 161 -8.61 1.12 -7.86
N LEU A 162 -8.30 -0.18 -8.00
CA LEU A 162 -9.14 -1.30 -7.55
C LEU A 162 -8.36 -2.31 -6.69
N LEU A 163 -7.50 -1.82 -5.78
CA LEU A 163 -6.72 -2.67 -4.87
C LEU A 163 -7.64 -3.55 -3.99
N PRO A 164 -7.47 -4.89 -4.00
CA PRO A 164 -8.24 -5.79 -3.15
C PRO A 164 -8.04 -5.52 -1.66
N TRP A 165 -9.07 -5.77 -0.85
CA TRP A 165 -9.09 -5.61 0.62
C TRP A 165 -8.83 -4.20 1.18
N ALA A 166 -8.36 -3.28 0.34
CA ALA A 166 -8.07 -1.91 0.71
C ALA A 166 -9.31 -1.02 0.57
N GLU A 167 -9.30 0.11 1.26
CA GLU A 167 -10.32 1.12 1.03
C GLU A 167 -10.17 1.79 -0.34
N ARG A 168 -11.28 2.14 -0.99
CA ARG A 168 -11.22 2.86 -2.27
C ARG A 168 -10.75 4.29 -2.05
N VAL A 169 -9.94 4.80 -2.98
CA VAL A 169 -9.60 6.22 -3.09
C VAL A 169 -10.43 6.77 -4.26
N PRO A 170 -11.54 7.49 -4.01
CA PRO A 170 -12.49 7.85 -5.07
C PRO A 170 -11.85 8.62 -6.23
N ARG A 171 -10.93 9.55 -5.93
CA ARG A 171 -10.22 10.32 -6.95
C ARG A 171 -9.33 9.46 -7.85
N LEU A 172 -8.67 8.41 -7.34
CA LEU A 172 -7.93 7.45 -8.19
C LEU A 172 -8.83 6.63 -9.11
N LEU A 173 -10.09 6.39 -8.70
CA LEU A 173 -11.07 5.70 -9.55
C LEU A 173 -11.66 6.65 -10.60
N ALA A 174 -11.85 7.92 -10.26
CA ALA A 174 -12.38 8.93 -11.17
C ALA A 174 -11.33 9.36 -12.22
N GLU A 175 -10.06 9.43 -11.81
CA GLU A 175 -8.96 9.98 -12.58
C GLU A 175 -7.78 8.99 -12.69
N PRO A 176 -7.97 7.79 -13.29
CA PRO A 176 -6.93 6.76 -13.36
C PRO A 176 -5.68 7.21 -14.12
N TYR A 177 -5.77 8.24 -14.97
CA TYR A 177 -4.62 8.83 -15.67
C TYR A 177 -3.57 9.43 -14.71
N ARG A 178 -3.96 9.80 -13.48
CA ARG A 178 -3.07 10.42 -12.48
C ARG A 178 -1.90 9.52 -12.08
N THR A 179 -2.06 8.20 -12.17
CA THR A 179 -1.01 7.22 -11.80
C THR A 179 -0.18 6.75 -12.98
N ARG A 180 -0.52 7.17 -14.22
CA ARG A 180 0.23 6.80 -15.41
C ARG A 180 1.73 7.11 -15.31
N PRO A 181 2.19 8.27 -14.80
CA PRO A 181 3.62 8.53 -14.66
C PRO A 181 4.36 7.49 -13.80
N ILE A 182 3.71 6.94 -12.76
CA ILE A 182 4.28 5.87 -11.93
C ILE A 182 4.40 4.57 -12.74
N LEU A 183 3.39 4.23 -13.54
CA LEU A 183 3.42 3.03 -14.36
C LEU A 183 4.45 3.14 -15.48
N ASP A 184 4.51 4.29 -16.15
CA ASP A 184 5.49 4.58 -17.21
C ASP A 184 6.92 4.50 -16.66
N ALA A 185 7.16 4.87 -15.40
CA ALA A 185 8.48 4.73 -14.77
C ALA A 185 8.84 3.28 -14.39
N LEU A 186 7.85 2.41 -14.17
CA LEU A 186 8.04 1.08 -13.57
C LEU A 186 7.73 -0.10 -14.52
N HIS A 187 7.23 0.16 -15.72
CA HIS A 187 6.82 -0.90 -16.65
C HIS A 187 7.95 -1.83 -17.10
N ASP A 188 9.20 -1.34 -17.14
CA ASP A 188 10.40 -2.13 -17.45
C ASP A 188 11.31 -2.31 -16.21
N ASP A 189 10.75 -2.26 -14.99
CA ASP A 189 11.51 -2.40 -13.75
C ASP A 189 12.29 -3.72 -13.71
N GLY A 190 13.53 -3.73 -13.20
CA GLY A 190 14.33 -4.95 -13.08
C GLY A 190 13.69 -6.06 -12.22
N SER A 191 12.78 -5.71 -11.30
CA SER A 191 12.10 -6.67 -10.41
C SER A 191 10.77 -7.18 -10.98
N GLU A 192 10.63 -8.51 -11.11
CA GLU A 192 9.36 -9.14 -11.47
C GLU A 192 8.23 -8.80 -10.46
N TYR A 193 8.58 -8.62 -9.19
CA TYR A 193 7.63 -8.26 -8.13
C TYR A 193 6.97 -6.90 -8.38
N VAL A 194 7.76 -5.93 -8.85
CA VAL A 194 7.28 -4.59 -9.25
C VAL A 194 6.47 -4.70 -10.54
N ARG A 195 7.02 -5.35 -11.58
CA ARG A 195 6.36 -5.55 -12.88
C ARG A 195 4.98 -6.20 -12.78
N ARG A 196 4.82 -7.20 -11.89
CA ARG A 196 3.51 -7.81 -11.59
C ARG A 196 2.50 -6.82 -11.02
N SER A 197 2.95 -5.89 -10.17
CA SER A 197 2.08 -4.85 -9.59
C SER A 197 1.70 -3.82 -10.65
N VAL A 198 2.61 -3.46 -11.57
CA VAL A 198 2.30 -2.63 -12.75
C VAL A 198 1.26 -3.29 -13.64
N ALA A 199 1.42 -4.58 -13.95
CA ALA A 199 0.48 -5.33 -14.76
C ALA A 199 -0.92 -5.40 -14.12
N ALA A 200 -0.98 -5.64 -12.80
CA ALA A 200 -2.23 -5.62 -12.05
C ALA A 200 -2.86 -4.21 -12.04
N HIS A 201 -2.07 -3.16 -11.87
CA HIS A 201 -2.52 -1.79 -11.94
C HIS A 201 -3.09 -1.44 -13.32
N LEU A 202 -2.39 -1.78 -14.41
CA LEU A 202 -2.89 -1.59 -15.76
C LEU A 202 -4.21 -2.35 -15.99
N SER A 203 -4.34 -3.55 -15.43
CA SER A 203 -5.61 -4.30 -15.49
C SER A 203 -6.75 -3.60 -14.73
N ASP A 204 -6.44 -2.91 -13.62
CA ASP A 204 -7.41 -2.11 -12.88
C ASP A 204 -7.83 -0.86 -13.68
N VAL A 205 -6.87 -0.20 -14.35
CA VAL A 205 -7.14 0.91 -15.28
C VAL A 205 -8.01 0.41 -16.43
N ALA A 206 -7.70 -0.73 -17.04
CA ALA A 206 -8.47 -1.29 -18.15
C ALA A 206 -9.95 -1.56 -17.80
N ARG A 207 -10.25 -1.90 -16.54
CA ARG A 207 -11.64 -2.06 -16.07
C ARG A 207 -12.37 -0.75 -15.85
N ARG A 208 -11.63 0.37 -15.74
CA ARG A 208 -12.19 1.70 -15.46
C ARG A 208 -12.23 2.59 -16.70
N ASP A 209 -11.15 2.57 -17.47
CA ASP A 209 -10.90 3.36 -18.67
C ASP A 209 -10.11 2.47 -19.66
N PRO A 210 -10.82 1.69 -20.51
CA PRO A 210 -10.22 0.77 -21.47
C PRO A 210 -9.27 1.47 -22.46
N ASP A 211 -9.67 2.63 -22.97
CA ASP A 211 -8.91 3.37 -23.99
C ASP A 211 -7.60 3.91 -23.41
N LEU A 212 -7.62 4.43 -22.17
CA LEU A 212 -6.40 4.83 -21.47
C LEU A 212 -5.46 3.65 -21.27
N ALA A 213 -5.96 2.47 -20.90
CA ALA A 213 -5.12 1.28 -20.72
C ALA A 213 -4.48 0.84 -22.05
N VAL A 214 -5.25 0.84 -23.14
CA VAL A 214 -4.73 0.51 -24.49
C VAL A 214 -3.68 1.52 -24.94
N ALA A 215 -3.95 2.82 -24.79
CA ALA A 215 -2.99 3.87 -25.13
C ALA A 215 -1.70 3.79 -24.29
N THR A 216 -1.81 3.44 -23.01
CA THR A 216 -0.67 3.24 -22.12
C THR A 216 0.18 2.05 -22.59
N ALA A 217 -0.46 0.90 -22.83
CA ALA A 217 0.24 -0.29 -23.33
C ALA A 217 0.87 -0.08 -24.72
N ALA A 218 0.18 0.64 -25.62
CA ALA A 218 0.71 0.95 -26.94
C ALA A 218 1.99 1.78 -26.87
N ALA A 219 2.06 2.74 -25.93
CA ALA A 219 3.28 3.52 -25.71
C ALA A 219 4.45 2.65 -25.23
N TRP A 220 4.18 1.66 -24.38
CA TRP A 220 5.21 0.73 -23.90
C TRP A 220 5.68 -0.25 -24.99
N LEU A 221 4.80 -0.59 -25.93
CA LEU A 221 5.07 -1.53 -27.02
C LEU A 221 5.74 -0.90 -28.25
N ASP A 222 6.08 0.41 -28.22
CA ASP A 222 6.88 1.05 -29.29
C ASP A 222 8.27 0.40 -29.42
N ARG A 223 8.90 0.07 -28.28
CA ARG A 223 10.22 -0.59 -28.20
C ARG A 223 10.26 -1.57 -27.03
N PRO A 224 9.56 -2.71 -27.11
CA PRO A 224 9.34 -3.55 -25.95
C PRO A 224 10.54 -4.44 -25.65
N THR A 225 10.89 -4.55 -24.37
CA THR A 225 11.55 -5.75 -23.87
C THR A 225 10.53 -6.90 -23.83
N ALA A 226 11.01 -8.15 -23.74
CA ALA A 226 10.12 -9.30 -23.58
C ALA A 226 9.24 -9.19 -22.30
N GLU A 227 9.78 -8.55 -21.26
CA GLU A 227 9.08 -8.33 -20.01
C GLU A 227 7.97 -7.28 -20.15
N VAL A 228 8.25 -6.17 -20.84
CA VAL A 228 7.26 -5.14 -21.16
C VAL A 228 6.09 -5.73 -21.96
N ALA A 229 6.39 -6.55 -22.97
CA ALA A 229 5.35 -7.24 -23.76
C ALA A 229 4.46 -8.13 -22.88
N ARG A 230 5.05 -8.91 -21.95
CA ARG A 230 4.29 -9.72 -20.98
C ARG A 230 3.38 -8.89 -20.08
N ILE A 231 3.84 -7.72 -19.63
CA ILE A 231 3.07 -6.84 -18.74
C ILE A 231 1.90 -6.22 -19.48
N ALA A 232 2.11 -5.71 -20.70
CA ALA A 232 1.06 -5.19 -21.55
C ALA A 232 -0.01 -6.27 -21.82
N ALA A 233 0.42 -7.48 -22.21
CA ALA A 233 -0.48 -8.62 -22.41
C ALA A 233 -1.27 -8.97 -21.15
N HIS A 234 -0.62 -9.01 -19.99
CA HIS A 234 -1.29 -9.29 -18.72
C HIS A 234 -2.31 -8.21 -18.34
N GLY A 235 -1.96 -6.93 -18.48
CA GLY A 235 -2.85 -5.82 -18.15
C GLY A 235 -4.10 -5.80 -19.02
N LEU A 236 -3.93 -6.06 -20.33
CA LEU A 236 -5.01 -5.99 -21.31
C LEU A 236 -5.80 -7.30 -21.51
N ARG A 237 -5.38 -8.44 -20.94
CA ARG A 237 -6.06 -9.75 -21.10
C ARG A 237 -7.56 -9.73 -20.81
N GLY A 238 -8.02 -8.82 -19.95
CA GLY A 238 -9.44 -8.61 -19.68
C GLY A 238 -10.16 -8.06 -20.91
N LEU A 239 -9.61 -7.02 -21.52
CA LEU A 239 -10.13 -6.37 -22.72
C LEU A 239 -10.07 -7.29 -23.95
N VAL A 240 -9.00 -8.07 -24.11
CA VAL A 240 -8.90 -9.08 -25.19
C VAL A 240 -10.03 -10.10 -25.08
N ARG A 241 -10.27 -10.65 -23.88
CA ARG A 241 -11.39 -11.58 -23.65
C ARG A 241 -12.76 -10.96 -23.91
N GLN A 242 -12.87 -9.65 -23.77
CA GLN A 242 -14.10 -8.88 -24.05
C GLN A 242 -14.20 -8.43 -25.52
N GLY A 243 -13.20 -8.74 -26.36
CA GLY A 243 -13.21 -8.35 -27.77
C GLY A 243 -12.96 -6.86 -28.02
N HIS A 244 -12.29 -6.14 -27.10
CA HIS A 244 -11.99 -4.73 -27.30
C HIS A 244 -11.06 -4.53 -28.52
N PRO A 245 -11.48 -3.77 -29.56
CA PRO A 245 -10.79 -3.76 -30.85
C PRO A 245 -9.35 -3.27 -30.73
N GLY A 246 -9.12 -2.18 -29.97
CA GLY A 246 -7.77 -1.65 -29.77
C GLY A 246 -6.84 -2.58 -29.00
N ALA A 247 -7.37 -3.41 -28.08
CA ALA A 247 -6.54 -4.33 -27.30
C ALA A 247 -6.22 -5.59 -28.11
N VAL A 248 -7.18 -6.08 -28.91
CA VAL A 248 -6.98 -7.21 -29.81
C VAL A 248 -5.96 -6.87 -30.89
N ALA A 249 -6.12 -5.72 -31.57
CA ALA A 249 -5.18 -5.29 -32.60
C ALA A 249 -3.76 -5.15 -32.03
N LEU A 250 -3.61 -4.43 -30.92
CA LEU A 250 -2.32 -4.17 -30.31
C LEU A 250 -1.54 -5.46 -29.98
N LEU A 251 -2.20 -6.48 -29.42
CA LEU A 251 -1.54 -7.71 -28.98
C LEU A 251 -1.52 -8.83 -30.04
N SER A 252 -2.14 -8.63 -31.20
CA SER A 252 -2.03 -9.56 -32.33
C SER A 252 -0.85 -9.20 -33.24
N ASP A 253 -0.44 -7.94 -33.22
CA ASP A 253 0.65 -7.38 -34.04
C ASP A 253 1.99 -7.24 -33.27
N SER A 254 2.00 -7.58 -31.97
CA SER A 254 3.18 -7.55 -31.08
C SER A 254 3.85 -8.92 -30.95
#